data_AF-A0AAV9SG40-F1
#
_entry.id   AF-A0AAV9SG40-F1
#
_cell.length_a   1.000
_cell.length_b   1.000
_cell.length_c   1.000
_cell.angle_alpha   90.00
_cell.angle_beta   90.00
_cell.angle_gamma   90.00
#
_symmetry.space_group_name_H-M   'P 1'
#
loop_
_entity.id
_entity.type
_entity.pdbx_description
1 polymer ?
#
loop_
_entity_poly.entity_id
_entity_poly.type
_entity_poly.pdbx_seq_one_letter_code
_entity_poly.pdbx_strand_id
1 'polypeptide(L)'
;MNSVADWLVQNRDKIEKGVEIMGQASEVLASTVGQLHPILEAVFVASAELLSNPDGKEARYLTQQFEKVNSKLEGIQDEIDKLALELQKTSMNKQNFDREAQILSQYEKFQDFVNANPKFREKKKEKFLSQYENTEGDLNLDAIYNAVKGENTSGDPMLETVLSTEQRSRRAVEDFCAQLKKLFVVGIISIMGYAALKEGTIDEEMVKKWQDRMEDVEKRMKAAVDDCTENFANQAKLDMEHHLQENPGTVDHEFAKSLLDSLIKKYDWVSWSIRAFSDRERIFFFNWLAGKKYHGSGGANWFDILTKNKIKVVVSFCIDPKPINKSQIQDQIEQQKLKGNMMAVALSLNKIFPNCLVHAVSHYKAVVETNNFREDCYYYGKHKRGYLCIHPEACKAAATLETLGDSSPNRITSNASCSHSFSLCIAEIKNRNREAKIKKNC
;
A
#
# COMPACT_ATOMS: atom_id res chain seq x y z
N MET A 1 23.89 11.21 31.95
CA MET A 1 23.22 9.98 31.48
C MET A 1 21.92 9.85 32.24
N ASN A 2 20.78 9.93 31.56
CA ASN A 2 19.50 9.57 32.16
C ASN A 2 19.55 8.07 32.49
N SER A 3 18.99 7.65 33.62
CA SER A 3 18.98 6.23 33.95
C SER A 3 18.17 5.46 32.91
N VAL A 4 18.48 4.18 32.66
CA VAL A 4 17.69 3.31 31.77
C VAL A 4 16.21 3.32 32.16
N ALA A 5 15.92 3.43 33.46
CA ALA A 5 14.58 3.59 33.99
C ALA A 5 13.88 4.88 33.50
N ASP A 6 14.58 6.02 33.47
CA ASP A 6 14.02 7.29 32.98
C ASP A 6 13.74 7.24 31.47
N TRP A 7 14.64 6.63 30.70
CA TRP A 7 14.46 6.46 29.26
C TRP A 7 13.26 5.56 28.94
N LEU A 8 13.10 4.46 29.69
CA LEU A 8 11.98 3.52 29.55
C LEU A 8 10.63 4.20 29.79
N VAL A 9 10.52 5.01 30.83
CA VAL A 9 9.27 5.74 31.14
C VAL A 9 8.93 6.73 30.03
N GLN A 10 9.93 7.41 29.46
CA GLN A 10 9.73 8.41 28.41
C GLN A 10 9.40 7.80 27.04
N ASN A 11 9.83 6.57 26.76
CA ASN A 11 9.70 5.96 25.44
C ASN A 11 8.75 4.76 25.38
N ARG A 12 8.12 4.38 26.50
CA ARG A 12 7.19 3.24 26.59
C ARG A 12 6.14 3.22 25.48
N ASP A 13 5.38 4.32 25.32
CA ASP A 13 4.29 4.38 24.32
C ASP A 13 4.82 4.24 22.89
N LYS A 14 6.02 4.79 22.62
CA LYS A 14 6.67 4.69 21.31
C LYS A 14 7.14 3.26 21.03
N ILE A 15 7.67 2.57 22.05
CA ILE A 15 8.07 1.16 21.97
C ILE A 15 6.83 0.30 21.72
N GLU A 16 5.78 0.46 22.52
CA GLU A 16 4.52 -0.29 22.37
C GLU A 16 3.92 -0.09 20.96
N LYS A 17 3.89 1.14 20.46
CA LYS A 17 3.45 1.45 19.09
C LYS A 17 4.35 0.83 18.02
N GLY A 18 5.67 0.89 18.19
CA GLY A 18 6.60 0.22 17.28
C GLY A 18 6.33 -1.29 17.24
N VAL A 19 6.04 -1.91 18.38
CA VAL A 19 5.85 -3.37 18.49
C VAL A 19 4.56 -3.76 17.79
N GLU A 20 3.54 -2.92 17.92
CA GLU A 20 2.29 -3.05 17.18
C GLU A 20 2.51 -2.97 15.67
N ILE A 21 3.26 -1.97 15.18
CA ILE A 21 3.57 -1.78 13.76
C ILE A 21 4.36 -2.97 13.19
N MET A 22 5.29 -3.53 13.95
CA MET A 22 6.02 -4.74 13.54
C MET A 22 5.11 -5.97 13.42
N GLY A 23 4.01 -6.00 14.18
CA GLY A 23 3.00 -7.07 14.14
C GLY A 23 1.84 -6.82 13.19
N GLN A 24 1.78 -5.67 12.51
CA GLN A 24 0.77 -5.38 11.50
C GLN A 24 1.22 -6.00 10.16
N ALA A 25 0.31 -6.73 9.51
CA ALA A 25 0.49 -7.16 8.13
C ALA A 25 0.61 -5.95 7.17
N SER A 26 0.99 -6.20 5.93
CA SER A 26 1.53 -5.25 4.94
C SER A 26 0.76 -3.95 4.65
N GLU A 27 -0.44 -3.76 5.20
CA GLU A 27 -1.38 -2.66 4.92
C GLU A 27 -0.92 -1.26 5.38
N VAL A 28 0.19 -1.12 6.11
CA VAL A 28 0.52 0.13 6.83
C VAL A 28 1.86 0.77 6.40
N LEU A 29 2.37 0.47 5.21
CA LEU A 29 3.64 1.06 4.74
C LEU A 29 3.58 2.59 4.59
N ALA A 30 2.44 3.14 4.16
CA ALA A 30 2.29 4.58 3.91
C ALA A 30 2.41 5.46 5.17
N SER A 31 2.14 4.93 6.37
CA SER A 31 2.18 5.69 7.63
C SER A 31 3.29 5.27 8.59
N THR A 32 4.25 4.43 8.18
CA THR A 32 5.23 3.80 9.11
C THR A 32 6.67 4.28 9.00
N VAL A 33 7.00 5.19 8.07
CA VAL A 33 8.37 5.73 7.92
C VAL A 33 8.87 6.33 9.24
N GLY A 34 10.01 5.84 9.73
CA GLY A 34 10.67 6.29 10.96
C GLY A 34 10.03 5.77 12.27
N GLN A 35 8.94 5.01 12.20
CA GLN A 35 8.24 4.55 13.41
C GLN A 35 8.91 3.35 14.09
N LEU A 36 9.93 2.77 13.48
CA LEU A 36 10.73 1.68 14.05
C LEU A 36 11.95 2.16 14.86
N HIS A 37 12.33 3.44 14.77
CA HIS A 37 13.44 4.00 15.55
C HIS A 37 13.34 3.70 17.06
N PRO A 38 12.18 3.83 17.73
CA PRO A 38 12.06 3.54 19.16
C PRO A 38 12.35 2.08 19.53
N ILE A 39 12.10 1.14 18.61
CA ILE A 39 12.43 -0.28 18.85
C ILE A 39 13.93 -0.52 18.70
N LEU A 40 14.54 0.04 17.66
CA LEU A 40 15.98 -0.06 17.48
C LEU A 40 16.72 0.55 18.68
N GLU A 41 16.23 1.68 19.21
CA GLU A 41 16.74 2.26 20.46
C GLU A 41 16.50 1.37 21.67
N ALA A 42 15.32 0.75 21.79
CA ALA A 42 15.04 -0.17 22.90
C ALA A 42 15.98 -1.39 22.89
N VAL A 43 16.26 -1.96 21.71
CA VAL A 43 17.22 -3.05 21.53
C VAL A 43 18.61 -2.59 21.96
N PHE A 44 19.03 -1.39 21.54
CA PHE A 44 20.29 -0.79 21.96
C PHE A 44 20.41 -0.67 23.48
N VAL A 45 19.42 -0.04 24.13
CA VAL A 45 19.40 0.14 25.58
C VAL A 45 19.36 -1.21 26.31
N ALA A 46 18.61 -2.18 25.79
CA ALA A 46 18.53 -3.54 26.34
C ALA A 46 19.89 -4.23 26.31
N SER A 47 20.56 -4.20 25.16
CA SER A 47 21.85 -4.85 24.97
C SER A 47 22.93 -4.22 25.85
N ALA A 48 22.96 -2.89 25.99
CA ALA A 48 23.89 -2.20 26.89
C ALA A 48 23.65 -2.55 28.38
N GLU A 49 22.39 -2.61 28.82
CA GLU A 49 22.04 -2.98 30.20
C GLU A 49 22.30 -4.47 30.48
N LEU A 50 22.03 -5.37 29.53
CA LEU A 50 22.25 -6.81 29.69
C LEU A 50 23.73 -7.16 29.91
N LEU A 51 24.65 -6.40 29.28
CA LEU A 51 26.09 -6.54 29.49
C LEU A 51 26.54 -6.04 30.86
N SER A 52 25.94 -4.94 31.31
CA SER A 52 26.38 -4.21 32.50
C SER A 52 25.75 -4.78 33.77
N ASN A 53 24.51 -5.27 33.67
CA ASN A 53 23.66 -5.72 34.77
C ASN A 53 22.61 -6.75 34.29
N PRO A 54 23.02 -7.98 33.96
CA PRO A 54 22.17 -9.00 33.32
C PRO A 54 20.95 -9.44 34.15
N ASP A 55 20.97 -9.20 35.47
CA ASP A 55 19.88 -9.55 36.40
C ASP A 55 19.02 -8.34 36.85
N GLY A 56 19.31 -7.15 36.31
CA GLY A 56 18.59 -5.91 36.60
C GLY A 56 17.10 -5.97 36.24
N LYS A 57 16.27 -5.20 36.95
CA LYS A 57 14.83 -5.14 36.67
C LYS A 57 14.56 -4.52 35.29
N GLU A 58 15.41 -3.59 34.91
CA GLU A 58 15.44 -2.86 33.64
C GLU A 58 15.81 -3.79 32.49
N ALA A 59 16.88 -4.59 32.65
CA ALA A 59 17.27 -5.64 31.70
C ALA A 59 16.15 -6.66 31.46
N ARG A 60 15.42 -7.05 32.52
CA ARG A 60 14.28 -7.98 32.42
C ARG A 60 13.09 -7.36 31.68
N TYR A 61 12.74 -6.11 31.97
CA TYR A 61 11.66 -5.42 31.25
C TYR A 61 11.97 -5.27 29.76
N LEU A 62 13.20 -4.90 29.44
CA LEU A 62 13.66 -4.75 28.05
C LEU A 62 13.70 -6.09 27.32
N THR A 63 14.18 -7.15 27.98
CA THR A 63 14.08 -8.53 27.47
C THR A 63 12.62 -8.92 27.22
N GLN A 64 11.67 -8.56 28.08
CA GLN A 64 10.24 -8.82 27.85
C GLN A 64 9.67 -8.04 26.65
N GLN A 65 10.11 -6.80 26.41
CA GLN A 65 9.70 -6.08 25.19
C GLN A 65 10.32 -6.72 23.95
N PHE A 66 11.57 -7.17 24.06
CA PHE A 66 12.23 -7.95 23.01
C PHE A 66 11.50 -9.27 22.75
N GLU A 67 11.04 -9.98 23.78
CA GLU A 67 10.17 -11.16 23.65
C GLU A 67 8.81 -10.82 23.04
N LYS A 68 8.26 -9.62 23.25
CA LYS A 68 7.04 -9.18 22.55
C LYS A 68 7.30 -8.89 21.08
N VAL A 69 8.40 -8.23 20.74
CA VAL A 69 8.86 -8.08 19.35
C VAL A 69 9.03 -9.49 18.76
N ASN A 70 9.74 -10.35 19.46
CA ASN A 70 10.03 -11.70 19.03
C ASN A 70 8.77 -12.56 18.85
N SER A 71 7.80 -12.49 19.77
CA SER A 71 6.53 -13.22 19.63
C SER A 71 5.64 -12.68 18.50
N LYS A 72 5.68 -11.36 18.25
CA LYS A 72 5.11 -10.76 17.04
C LYS A 72 5.85 -11.22 15.78
N LEU A 73 7.15 -11.53 15.88
CA LEU A 73 7.96 -12.12 14.82
C LEU A 73 7.88 -13.67 14.74
N GLU A 74 7.43 -14.36 15.79
CA GLU A 74 7.35 -15.84 15.91
C GLU A 74 6.10 -16.40 15.22
N GLY A 75 5.03 -15.61 15.08
CA GLY A 75 3.95 -15.90 14.12
C GLY A 75 4.40 -15.88 12.66
N ILE A 76 5.63 -15.41 12.41
CA ILE A 76 6.21 -15.14 11.10
C ILE A 76 7.39 -16.10 10.83
N GLN A 77 7.61 -17.18 11.60
CA GLN A 77 8.64 -18.19 11.26
C GLN A 77 8.20 -19.03 10.04
N ASP A 78 6.92 -19.42 9.97
CA ASP A 78 6.30 -20.03 8.77
C ASP A 78 6.23 -19.06 7.58
N GLU A 79 6.26 -17.74 7.85
CA GLU A 79 6.29 -16.68 6.83
C GLU A 79 7.72 -16.30 6.41
N ILE A 80 8.73 -16.56 7.23
CA ILE A 80 10.16 -16.46 6.84
C ILE A 80 10.50 -17.55 5.81
N ASP A 81 10.00 -18.78 6.01
CA ASP A 81 10.20 -19.83 4.99
C ASP A 81 9.46 -19.48 3.68
N LYS A 82 8.35 -18.74 3.77
CA LYS A 82 7.72 -18.11 2.61
C LYS A 82 8.55 -16.96 2.04
N LEU A 83 9.25 -16.16 2.83
CA LEU A 83 10.15 -15.10 2.35
C LEU A 83 11.25 -15.68 1.47
N ALA A 84 11.91 -16.77 1.90
CA ALA A 84 12.87 -17.50 1.09
C ALA A 84 12.24 -17.99 -0.24
N LEU A 85 11.00 -18.51 -0.21
CA LEU A 85 10.25 -18.96 -1.40
C LEU A 85 9.77 -17.81 -2.31
N GLU A 86 9.34 -16.68 -1.74
CA GLU A 86 8.89 -15.50 -2.48
C GLU A 86 10.09 -14.74 -3.08
N LEU A 87 11.23 -14.68 -2.39
CA LEU A 87 12.51 -14.19 -2.94
C LEU A 87 13.04 -15.07 -4.06
N GLN A 88 12.85 -16.39 -3.95
CA GLN A 88 13.13 -17.35 -5.02
C GLN A 88 12.18 -17.16 -6.22
N LYS A 89 10.92 -16.77 -6.01
CA LYS A 89 9.93 -16.51 -7.07
C LYS A 89 10.08 -15.14 -7.74
N THR A 90 10.44 -14.09 -6.99
CA THR A 90 10.47 -12.67 -7.42
C THR A 90 11.74 -12.28 -8.19
N SER A 91 12.50 -13.24 -8.72
CA SER A 91 13.71 -12.97 -9.52
C SER A 91 14.81 -12.22 -8.74
N MET A 92 14.89 -12.37 -7.42
CA MET A 92 16.06 -11.85 -6.71
C MET A 92 17.27 -12.72 -7.00
N ASN A 93 18.37 -12.08 -7.42
CA ASN A 93 19.66 -12.73 -7.67
C ASN A 93 19.97 -13.72 -6.55
N LYS A 94 20.40 -14.95 -6.88
CA LYS A 94 20.75 -16.03 -5.95
C LYS A 94 21.55 -15.54 -4.72
N GLN A 95 22.39 -14.52 -4.92
CA GLN A 95 23.17 -13.89 -3.86
C GLN A 95 22.32 -13.25 -2.74
N ASN A 96 21.17 -12.65 -3.04
CA ASN A 96 20.31 -12.05 -2.01
C ASN A 96 19.57 -13.11 -1.19
N PHE A 97 19.23 -14.25 -1.80
CA PHE A 97 18.69 -15.40 -1.08
C PHE A 97 19.71 -15.97 -0.09
N ASP A 98 20.96 -16.16 -0.52
CA ASP A 98 22.02 -16.66 0.37
C ASP A 98 22.27 -15.69 1.54
N ARG A 99 22.24 -14.36 1.29
CA ARG A 99 22.37 -13.31 2.33
C ARG A 99 21.23 -13.33 3.33
N GLU A 100 20.00 -13.48 2.85
CA GLU A 100 18.81 -13.56 3.70
C GLU A 100 18.89 -14.78 4.63
N ALA A 101 19.18 -15.96 4.09
CA ALA A 101 19.33 -17.19 4.86
C ALA A 101 20.41 -17.05 5.95
N GLN A 102 21.50 -16.35 5.66
CA GLN A 102 22.55 -16.06 6.63
C GLN A 102 22.07 -15.11 7.74
N ILE A 103 21.41 -14.00 7.40
CA ILE A 103 20.81 -13.06 8.39
C ILE A 103 19.85 -13.80 9.33
N LEU A 104 18.98 -14.63 8.78
CA LEU A 104 18.00 -15.40 9.56
C LEU A 104 18.69 -16.41 10.48
N SER A 105 19.73 -17.08 9.99
CA SER A 105 20.52 -18.02 10.80
C SER A 105 21.25 -17.32 11.96
N GLN A 106 21.78 -16.12 11.73
CA GLN A 106 22.38 -15.30 12.79
C GLN A 106 21.36 -14.96 13.88
N TYR A 107 20.18 -14.50 13.48
CA TYR A 107 19.10 -14.15 14.39
C TYR A 107 18.58 -15.35 15.18
N GLU A 108 18.44 -16.51 14.53
CA GLU A 108 18.05 -17.76 15.20
C GLU A 108 19.03 -18.08 16.35
N LYS A 109 20.33 -17.93 16.14
CA LYS A 109 21.34 -18.15 17.19
C LYS A 109 21.31 -17.08 18.28
N PHE A 110 20.96 -15.84 17.93
CA PHE A 110 20.76 -14.79 18.91
C PHE A 110 19.57 -15.11 19.83
N GLN A 111 18.42 -15.54 19.28
CA GLN A 111 17.26 -15.96 20.07
C GLN A 111 17.61 -17.15 20.97
N ASP A 112 18.35 -18.12 20.44
CA ASP A 112 18.87 -19.29 21.14
C ASP A 112 19.70 -18.91 22.39
N PHE A 113 20.39 -17.76 22.33
CA PHE A 113 21.16 -17.17 23.43
C PHE A 113 20.26 -16.41 24.41
N VAL A 114 19.39 -15.52 23.92
CA VAL A 114 18.51 -14.69 24.76
C VAL A 114 17.58 -15.57 25.60
N ASN A 115 17.05 -16.64 25.01
CA ASN A 115 16.10 -17.56 25.63
C ASN A 115 16.78 -18.71 26.39
N ALA A 116 18.12 -18.74 26.47
CA ALA A 116 18.85 -19.84 27.10
C ALA A 116 18.64 -19.87 28.62
N ASN A 117 18.48 -21.09 29.16
CA ASN A 117 18.61 -21.30 30.59
C ASN A 117 19.98 -20.79 31.08
N PRO A 118 20.09 -20.14 32.26
CA PRO A 118 21.36 -19.62 32.78
C PRO A 118 22.54 -20.60 32.71
N LYS A 119 22.29 -21.90 32.90
CA LYS A 119 23.32 -22.96 32.82
C LYS A 119 23.95 -23.14 31.43
N PHE A 120 23.24 -22.77 30.36
CA PHE A 120 23.68 -22.93 28.98
C PHE A 120 23.96 -21.60 28.28
N ARG A 121 23.75 -20.47 28.97
CA ARG A 121 23.78 -19.13 28.39
C ARG A 121 25.12 -18.79 27.76
N GLU A 122 26.23 -19.07 28.44
CA GLU A 122 27.58 -18.78 27.90
C GLU A 122 27.88 -19.61 26.64
N LYS A 123 27.55 -20.91 26.66
CA LYS A 123 27.72 -21.79 25.50
C LYS A 123 26.87 -21.35 24.30
N LYS A 124 25.66 -20.83 24.54
CA LYS A 124 24.78 -20.30 23.49
C LYS A 124 25.28 -18.94 22.96
N LYS A 125 25.82 -18.09 23.83
CA LYS A 125 26.50 -16.84 23.46
C LYS A 125 27.67 -17.11 22.52
N GLU A 126 28.58 -18.02 22.87
CA GLU A 126 29.72 -18.39 22.01
C GLU A 126 29.28 -18.88 20.63
N LYS A 127 28.20 -19.69 20.58
CA LYS A 127 27.62 -20.16 19.31
C LYS A 127 27.07 -19.02 18.46
N PHE A 128 26.38 -18.06 19.07
CA PHE A 128 25.89 -16.88 18.36
C PHE A 128 27.05 -16.07 17.79
N LEU A 129 28.05 -15.72 18.61
CA LEU A 129 29.22 -14.95 18.17
C LEU A 129 29.94 -15.64 17.02
N SER A 130 30.17 -16.96 17.13
CA SER A 130 30.82 -17.74 16.07
C SER A 130 29.97 -17.81 14.80
N GLN A 131 28.66 -18.00 14.92
CA GLN A 131 27.77 -18.02 13.77
C GLN A 131 27.81 -16.69 13.02
N TYR A 132 27.74 -15.57 13.75
CA TYR A 132 27.77 -14.23 13.19
C TYR A 132 29.08 -13.97 12.42
N GLU A 133 30.22 -14.26 13.02
CA GLU A 133 31.55 -14.11 12.38
C GLU A 133 31.72 -15.01 11.14
N ASN A 134 31.18 -16.24 11.17
CA ASN A 134 31.32 -17.20 10.08
C ASN A 134 30.33 -17.00 8.93
N THR A 135 29.32 -16.14 9.09
CA THR A 135 28.29 -15.87 8.08
C THR A 135 28.31 -14.42 7.63
N GLU A 136 29.51 -13.87 7.39
CA GLU A 136 29.73 -12.52 6.85
C GLU A 136 29.18 -11.36 7.71
N GLY A 137 28.73 -11.61 8.94
CA GLY A 137 28.31 -10.58 9.89
C GLY A 137 27.32 -9.56 9.31
N ASP A 138 27.68 -8.28 9.39
CA ASP A 138 26.87 -7.14 8.91
C ASP A 138 26.94 -6.94 7.39
N LEU A 139 27.90 -7.57 6.69
CA LEU A 139 28.08 -7.41 5.24
C LEU A 139 26.84 -7.87 4.45
N ASN A 140 26.14 -8.89 4.95
CA ASN A 140 24.89 -9.36 4.34
C ASN A 140 23.82 -8.27 4.35
N LEU A 141 23.65 -7.61 5.50
CA LEU A 141 22.61 -6.58 5.63
C LEU A 141 22.99 -5.30 4.89
N ASP A 142 24.28 -4.95 4.86
CA ASP A 142 24.82 -3.87 4.02
C ASP A 142 24.55 -4.13 2.54
N ALA A 143 24.74 -5.37 2.07
CA ALA A 143 24.46 -5.75 0.69
C ALA A 143 22.97 -5.71 0.34
N ILE A 144 22.08 -6.14 1.25
CA ILE A 144 20.63 -6.00 1.08
C ILE A 144 20.23 -4.52 1.02
N TYR A 145 20.77 -3.67 1.90
CA TYR A 145 20.56 -2.22 1.86
C TYR A 145 20.97 -1.62 0.51
N ASN A 146 22.18 -1.94 0.02
CA ASN A 146 22.65 -1.44 -1.28
C ASN A 146 21.79 -1.94 -2.44
N ALA A 147 21.26 -3.16 -2.38
CA ALA A 147 20.35 -3.69 -3.38
C ALA A 147 18.99 -2.97 -3.39
N VAL A 148 18.46 -2.58 -2.22
CA VAL A 148 17.27 -1.71 -2.12
C VAL A 148 17.54 -0.32 -2.69
N LYS A 149 18.75 0.20 -2.45
CA LYS A 149 19.16 1.52 -2.92
C LYS A 149 19.38 1.59 -4.44
N GLY A 150 19.65 0.44 -5.07
CA GLY A 150 20.06 0.34 -6.47
C GLY A 150 21.55 0.61 -6.69
N GLU A 151 22.38 0.44 -5.65
CA GLU A 151 23.84 0.66 -5.69
C GLU A 151 24.62 -0.67 -5.76
N ASN A 152 23.97 -1.75 -6.17
CA ASN A 152 24.62 -3.04 -6.39
C ASN A 152 25.42 -3.02 -7.71
N THR A 153 26.58 -3.69 -7.70
CA THR A 153 27.52 -3.67 -8.83
C THR A 153 27.11 -4.56 -10.02
N SER A 154 25.95 -5.23 -9.96
CA SER A 154 25.63 -6.30 -10.90
C SER A 154 24.14 -6.62 -11.12
N GLY A 155 23.20 -5.70 -10.83
CA GLY A 155 21.79 -5.97 -11.11
C GLY A 155 20.89 -4.74 -11.10
N ASP A 156 19.64 -4.93 -11.51
CA ASP A 156 18.60 -3.93 -11.40
C ASP A 156 18.27 -3.65 -9.91
N PRO A 157 17.78 -2.45 -9.57
CA PRO A 157 17.34 -2.14 -8.21
C PRO A 157 16.28 -3.15 -7.73
N MET A 158 16.41 -3.61 -6.47
CA MET A 158 15.58 -4.67 -5.92
C MET A 158 14.08 -4.38 -6.05
N LEU A 159 13.66 -3.17 -5.66
CA LEU A 159 12.24 -2.78 -5.69
C LEU A 159 11.70 -2.60 -7.11
N GLU A 160 12.54 -2.18 -8.07
CA GLU A 160 12.13 -2.07 -9.48
C GLU A 160 11.90 -3.44 -10.11
N THR A 161 12.76 -4.41 -9.75
CA THR A 161 12.60 -5.81 -10.16
C THR A 161 11.27 -6.35 -9.66
N VAL A 162 10.98 -6.18 -8.36
CA VAL A 162 9.72 -6.64 -7.75
C VAL A 162 8.50 -5.98 -8.38
N LEU A 163 8.54 -4.66 -8.63
CA LEU A 163 7.46 -3.95 -9.32
C LEU A 163 7.17 -4.54 -10.71
N SER A 164 8.22 -4.91 -11.45
CA SER A 164 8.10 -5.50 -12.77
C SER A 164 7.58 -6.94 -12.70
N THR A 165 8.15 -7.80 -11.85
CA THR A 165 7.78 -9.22 -11.74
C THR A 165 6.35 -9.40 -11.23
N GLU A 166 5.95 -8.59 -10.25
CA GLU A 166 4.60 -8.61 -9.68
C GLU A 166 3.60 -7.80 -10.52
N GLN A 167 4.03 -7.27 -11.67
CA GLN A 167 3.21 -6.48 -12.58
C GLN A 167 2.46 -5.37 -11.83
N ARG A 168 3.15 -4.68 -10.91
CA ARG A 168 2.61 -3.63 -10.04
C ARG A 168 1.36 -4.02 -9.26
N SER A 169 1.26 -5.28 -8.83
CA SER A 169 0.27 -5.71 -7.85
C SER A 169 0.57 -5.06 -6.50
N ARG A 170 -0.26 -4.10 -6.07
CA ARG A 170 -0.06 -3.37 -4.80
C ARG A 170 0.12 -4.33 -3.63
N ARG A 171 -0.78 -5.31 -3.48
CA ARG A 171 -0.73 -6.29 -2.39
C ARG A 171 0.56 -7.11 -2.38
N ALA A 172 1.00 -7.59 -3.55
CA ALA A 172 2.23 -8.37 -3.62
C ALA A 172 3.47 -7.53 -3.28
N VAL A 173 3.51 -6.27 -3.72
CA VAL A 173 4.59 -5.33 -3.39
C VAL A 173 4.56 -4.94 -1.91
N GLU A 174 3.37 -4.71 -1.33
CA GLU A 174 3.17 -4.47 0.10
C GLU A 174 3.69 -5.67 0.91
N ASP A 175 3.30 -6.89 0.54
CA ASP A 175 3.74 -8.13 1.19
C ASP A 175 5.26 -8.31 1.14
N PHE A 176 5.87 -8.08 -0.02
CA PHE A 176 7.32 -8.09 -0.17
C PHE A 176 8.00 -7.07 0.76
N CYS A 177 7.51 -5.82 0.77
CA CYS A 177 8.06 -4.76 1.60
C CYS A 177 7.94 -5.07 3.10
N ALA A 178 6.82 -5.69 3.52
CA ALA A 178 6.63 -6.12 4.91
C ALA A 178 7.66 -7.19 5.32
N GLN A 179 7.92 -8.17 4.45
CA GLN A 179 8.89 -9.21 4.74
C GLN A 179 10.33 -8.68 4.72
N LEU A 180 10.67 -7.80 3.78
CA LEU A 180 11.98 -7.14 3.73
C LEU A 180 12.20 -6.26 4.97
N LYS A 181 11.17 -5.54 5.43
CA LYS A 181 11.21 -4.78 6.68
C LYS A 181 11.54 -5.67 7.87
N LYS A 182 10.92 -6.85 7.95
CA LYS A 182 11.25 -7.84 8.98
C LYS A 182 12.71 -8.29 8.89
N LEU A 183 13.21 -8.59 7.69
CA LEU A 183 14.59 -9.02 7.48
C LEU A 183 15.59 -7.97 8.00
N PHE A 184 15.34 -6.68 7.74
CA PHE A 184 16.16 -5.60 8.28
C PHE A 184 16.14 -5.57 9.81
N VAL A 185 14.96 -5.69 10.43
CA VAL A 185 14.85 -5.65 11.90
C VAL A 185 15.64 -6.78 12.54
N VAL A 186 15.48 -8.03 12.08
CA VAL A 186 16.20 -9.18 12.66
C VAL A 186 17.70 -9.11 12.40
N GLY A 187 18.11 -8.57 11.26
CA GLY A 187 19.51 -8.29 10.96
C GLY A 187 20.11 -7.23 11.88
N ILE A 188 19.45 -6.08 12.05
CA ILE A 188 19.91 -4.99 12.93
C ILE A 188 20.02 -5.48 14.38
N ILE A 189 19.04 -6.25 14.86
CA ILE A 189 19.10 -6.85 16.20
C ILE A 189 20.34 -7.75 16.34
N SER A 190 20.63 -8.56 15.33
CA SER A 190 21.80 -9.47 15.34
C SER A 190 23.11 -8.67 15.36
N ILE A 191 23.22 -7.61 14.57
CA ILE A 191 24.37 -6.69 14.57
C ILE A 191 24.58 -6.06 15.95
N MET A 192 23.52 -5.49 16.53
CA MET A 192 23.58 -4.85 17.85
C MET A 192 23.91 -5.86 18.96
N GLY A 193 23.31 -7.05 18.90
CA GLY A 193 23.59 -8.14 19.84
C GLY A 193 25.05 -8.59 19.77
N TYR A 194 25.62 -8.69 18.57
CA TYR A 194 27.03 -9.02 18.39
C TYR A 194 27.96 -7.94 18.96
N ALA A 195 27.76 -6.67 18.56
CA ALA A 195 28.57 -5.55 19.02
C ALA A 195 28.56 -5.46 20.55
N ALA A 196 27.37 -5.56 21.15
CA ALA A 196 27.22 -5.62 22.59
C ALA A 196 28.06 -6.75 23.22
N LEU A 197 27.86 -7.98 22.79
CA LEU A 197 28.48 -9.16 23.41
C LEU A 197 29.98 -9.28 23.17
N LYS A 198 30.49 -8.74 22.06
CA LYS A 198 31.90 -8.83 21.67
C LYS A 198 32.71 -7.62 22.11
N GLU A 199 32.17 -6.42 21.88
CA GLU A 199 32.88 -5.14 22.06
C GLU A 199 32.58 -4.51 23.43
N GLY A 200 31.57 -5.02 24.15
CA GLY A 200 31.18 -4.55 25.47
C GLY A 200 30.38 -3.24 25.46
N THR A 201 30.23 -2.62 24.29
CA THR A 201 29.45 -1.41 24.04
C THR A 201 28.85 -1.47 22.65
N ILE A 202 27.73 -0.80 22.44
CA ILE A 202 27.23 -0.51 21.09
C ILE A 202 27.57 0.96 20.80
N ASP A 203 28.16 1.22 19.64
CA ASP A 203 28.49 2.57 19.20
C ASP A 203 27.21 3.37 18.81
N GLU A 204 27.08 4.60 19.30
CA GLU A 204 26.00 5.51 18.92
C GLU A 204 26.00 5.78 17.40
N GLU A 205 27.18 5.79 16.76
CA GLU A 205 27.29 5.91 15.30
C GLU A 205 26.66 4.72 14.57
N MET A 206 26.81 3.51 15.10
CA MET A 206 26.19 2.30 14.54
C MET A 206 24.67 2.35 14.66
N VAL A 207 24.14 2.83 15.79
CA VAL A 207 22.69 3.00 15.98
C VAL A 207 22.14 3.99 14.96
N LYS A 208 22.79 5.16 14.84
CA LYS A 208 22.38 6.20 13.90
C LYS A 208 22.47 5.71 12.44
N LYS A 209 23.55 5.02 12.06
CA LYS A 209 23.72 4.39 10.73
C LYS A 209 22.50 3.54 10.38
N TRP A 210 22.07 2.66 11.26
CA TRP A 210 20.96 1.75 10.98
C TRP A 210 19.58 2.40 11.08
N GLN A 211 19.41 3.41 11.94
CA GLN A 211 18.19 4.23 11.97
C GLN A 211 17.99 5.00 10.65
N ASP A 212 19.03 5.69 10.18
CA ASP A 212 18.99 6.48 8.94
C ASP A 212 18.76 5.57 7.72
N ARG A 213 19.44 4.42 7.67
CA ARG A 213 19.25 3.43 6.59
C ARG A 213 17.87 2.81 6.58
N MET A 214 17.32 2.48 7.75
CA MET A 214 15.97 1.93 7.83
C MET A 214 14.93 2.94 7.34
N GLU A 215 15.10 4.22 7.68
CA GLU A 215 14.23 5.28 7.18
C GLU A 215 14.30 5.43 5.65
N ASP A 216 15.50 5.37 5.06
CA ASP A 216 15.69 5.36 3.60
C ASP A 216 15.03 4.14 2.93
N VAL A 217 15.19 2.94 3.52
CA VAL A 217 14.50 1.72 3.06
C VAL A 217 12.98 1.90 3.08
N GLU A 218 12.42 2.41 4.18
CA GLU A 218 10.97 2.63 4.30
C GLU A 218 10.44 3.66 3.30
N LYS A 219 11.18 4.74 3.03
CA LYS A 219 10.84 5.73 1.99
C LYS A 219 10.78 5.09 0.61
N ARG A 220 11.73 4.21 0.29
CA ARG A 220 11.78 3.53 -1.01
C ARG A 220 10.68 2.49 -1.17
N MET A 221 10.40 1.71 -0.12
CA MET A 221 9.24 0.80 -0.08
C MET A 221 7.94 1.55 -0.32
N LYS A 222 7.77 2.70 0.36
CA LYS A 222 6.60 3.56 0.16
C LYS A 222 6.50 4.03 -1.29
N ALA A 223 7.59 4.51 -1.89
CA ALA A 223 7.59 4.94 -3.28
C ALA A 223 7.20 3.81 -4.25
N ALA A 224 7.62 2.58 -3.99
CA ALA A 224 7.22 1.42 -4.80
C ALA A 224 5.72 1.10 -4.68
N VAL A 225 5.17 1.14 -3.46
CA VAL A 225 3.72 0.96 -3.25
C VAL A 225 2.91 2.10 -3.89
N ASP A 226 3.39 3.34 -3.74
CA ASP A 226 2.77 4.52 -4.35
C ASP A 226 2.76 4.37 -5.90
N ASP A 227 3.85 3.89 -6.53
CA ASP A 227 3.90 3.60 -7.97
C ASP A 227 2.78 2.63 -8.41
N CYS A 228 2.54 1.56 -7.65
CA CYS A 228 1.43 0.64 -7.92
C CYS A 228 0.08 1.35 -7.92
N THR A 229 -0.14 2.27 -6.97
CA THR A 229 -1.40 3.00 -6.85
C THR A 229 -1.57 4.15 -7.83
N GLU A 230 -0.49 4.80 -8.25
CA GLU A 230 -0.53 5.92 -9.20
C GLU A 230 -0.64 5.42 -10.64
N ASN A 231 0.00 4.29 -10.95
CA ASN A 231 0.03 3.71 -12.29
C ASN A 231 -0.98 2.56 -12.50
N PHE A 232 -1.86 2.30 -11.53
CA PHE A 232 -2.81 1.19 -11.58
C PHE A 232 -3.68 1.19 -12.84
N ALA A 233 -4.10 2.36 -13.34
CA ALA A 233 -4.98 2.45 -14.51
C ALA A 233 -4.27 2.01 -15.79
N ASN A 234 -2.99 2.37 -15.94
CA ASN A 234 -2.16 1.94 -17.06
C ASN A 234 -1.89 0.43 -16.98
N GLN A 235 -1.55 -0.06 -15.78
CA GLN A 235 -1.32 -1.48 -15.57
C GLN A 235 -2.59 -2.32 -15.77
N ALA A 236 -3.74 -1.87 -15.26
CA ALA A 236 -5.03 -2.55 -15.45
C ALA A 236 -5.41 -2.67 -16.92
N LYS A 237 -5.10 -1.65 -17.73
CA LYS A 237 -5.29 -1.71 -19.19
C LYS A 237 -4.40 -2.80 -19.81
N LEU A 238 -3.11 -2.85 -19.46
CA LEU A 238 -2.19 -3.88 -19.95
C LEU A 238 -2.62 -5.29 -19.54
N ASP A 239 -3.03 -5.47 -18.28
CA ASP A 239 -3.53 -6.74 -17.76
C ASP A 239 -4.76 -7.21 -18.55
N MET A 240 -5.69 -6.29 -18.85
CA MET A 240 -6.87 -6.59 -19.67
C MET A 240 -6.51 -6.89 -21.12
N GLU A 241 -5.53 -6.19 -21.70
CA GLU A 241 -5.03 -6.48 -23.04
C GLU A 241 -4.44 -7.88 -23.11
N HIS A 242 -3.64 -8.28 -22.12
CA HIS A 242 -3.06 -9.62 -22.02
C HIS A 242 -4.15 -10.70 -21.85
N HIS A 243 -5.06 -10.54 -20.89
CA HIS A 243 -6.16 -11.47 -20.66
C HIS A 243 -6.99 -11.66 -21.93
N LEU A 244 -7.32 -10.58 -22.64
CA LEU A 244 -8.11 -10.63 -23.87
C LEU A 244 -7.35 -11.19 -25.10
N GLN A 245 -6.02 -11.21 -25.06
CA GLN A 245 -5.20 -11.88 -26.08
C GLN A 245 -5.26 -13.41 -25.93
N GLU A 246 -5.25 -13.90 -24.69
CA GLU A 246 -5.31 -15.32 -24.35
C GLU A 246 -6.74 -15.86 -24.48
N ASN A 247 -7.73 -15.11 -24.01
CA ASN A 247 -9.14 -15.45 -24.09
C ASN A 247 -9.95 -14.30 -24.72
N PRO A 248 -10.11 -14.28 -26.06
CA PRO A 248 -10.85 -13.22 -26.74
C PRO A 248 -12.36 -13.23 -26.48
N GLY A 249 -12.88 -14.28 -25.82
CA GLY A 249 -14.23 -14.38 -25.26
C GLY A 249 -15.39 -14.35 -26.27
N THR A 250 -16.60 -14.41 -25.69
CA THR A 250 -17.91 -14.18 -26.34
C THR A 250 -18.66 -13.07 -25.61
N VAL A 251 -19.64 -12.44 -26.27
CA VAL A 251 -20.42 -11.35 -25.65
C VAL A 251 -21.49 -11.95 -24.76
N ASP A 252 -21.09 -12.38 -23.56
CA ASP A 252 -21.97 -12.92 -22.53
C ASP A 252 -21.56 -12.47 -21.12
N HIS A 253 -22.43 -12.74 -20.15
CA HIS A 253 -22.26 -12.30 -18.77
C HIS A 253 -21.09 -13.03 -18.07
N GLU A 254 -20.81 -14.28 -18.41
CA GLU A 254 -19.73 -15.04 -17.78
C GLU A 254 -18.37 -14.45 -18.16
N PHE A 255 -18.20 -14.11 -19.43
CA PHE A 255 -17.04 -13.39 -19.93
C PHE A 255 -16.87 -12.01 -19.28
N ALA A 256 -17.93 -11.19 -19.22
CA ALA A 256 -17.82 -9.87 -18.60
C ALA A 256 -17.48 -9.99 -17.10
N LYS A 257 -18.06 -10.98 -16.42
CA LYS A 257 -17.82 -11.25 -15.00
C LYS A 257 -16.39 -11.74 -14.75
N SER A 258 -15.83 -12.61 -15.58
CA SER A 258 -14.45 -13.09 -15.39
C SER A 258 -13.42 -11.95 -15.51
N LEU A 259 -13.64 -11.00 -16.41
CA LEU A 259 -12.84 -9.77 -16.49
C LEU A 259 -12.97 -8.93 -15.22
N LEU A 260 -14.19 -8.75 -14.72
CA LEU A 260 -14.45 -7.99 -13.48
C LEU A 260 -13.77 -8.65 -12.28
N ASP A 261 -13.94 -9.96 -12.11
CA ASP A 261 -13.34 -10.72 -11.02
C ASP A 261 -11.80 -10.63 -11.04
N SER A 262 -11.19 -10.62 -12.23
CA SER A 262 -9.74 -10.44 -12.37
C SER A 262 -9.26 -9.03 -11.95
N LEU A 263 -10.03 -7.98 -12.28
CA LEU A 263 -9.73 -6.61 -11.84
C LEU A 263 -9.93 -6.44 -10.34
N ILE A 264 -11.03 -6.95 -9.78
CA ILE A 264 -11.30 -6.89 -8.33
C ILE A 264 -10.21 -7.61 -7.55
N LYS A 265 -9.74 -8.77 -8.03
CA LYS A 265 -8.72 -9.55 -7.34
C LYS A 265 -7.40 -8.79 -7.19
N LYS A 266 -6.98 -8.01 -8.19
CA LYS A 266 -5.70 -7.28 -8.20
C LYS A 266 -5.81 -5.83 -7.71
N TYR A 267 -6.97 -5.20 -7.93
CA TYR A 267 -7.24 -3.78 -7.66
C TYR A 267 -8.47 -3.64 -6.75
N ASP A 268 -8.41 -4.25 -5.57
CA ASP A 268 -9.52 -4.38 -4.63
C ASP A 268 -10.00 -3.04 -4.04
N TRP A 269 -9.18 -1.99 -4.12
CA TRP A 269 -9.51 -0.63 -3.70
C TRP A 269 -10.26 0.19 -4.76
N VAL A 270 -10.54 -0.39 -5.93
CA VAL A 270 -11.12 0.30 -7.09
C VAL A 270 -12.51 -0.28 -7.39
N SER A 271 -13.46 0.62 -7.67
CA SER A 271 -14.75 0.26 -8.25
C SER A 271 -14.65 0.26 -9.78
N TRP A 272 -15.08 -0.83 -10.41
CA TRP A 272 -14.95 -1.15 -11.82
C TRP A 272 -16.34 -1.34 -12.46
N SER A 273 -16.46 -0.91 -13.71
CA SER A 273 -17.61 -1.15 -14.59
C SER A 273 -17.11 -1.63 -15.94
N ILE A 274 -17.62 -2.78 -16.38
CA ILE A 274 -17.27 -3.41 -17.65
C ILE A 274 -18.50 -3.45 -18.54
N ARG A 275 -18.33 -2.99 -19.78
CA ARG A 275 -19.33 -3.18 -20.84
C ARG A 275 -18.70 -3.87 -22.03
N ALA A 276 -19.29 -4.97 -22.47
CA ALA A 276 -18.86 -5.72 -23.64
C ALA A 276 -19.96 -5.74 -24.70
N PHE A 277 -19.61 -5.46 -25.95
CA PHE A 277 -20.54 -5.54 -27.08
C PHE A 277 -19.82 -5.86 -28.38
N SER A 278 -20.53 -6.48 -29.32
CA SER A 278 -19.94 -6.83 -30.61
C SER A 278 -19.67 -5.58 -31.46
N ASP A 279 -18.42 -5.44 -31.90
CA ASP A 279 -17.97 -4.49 -32.91
C ASP A 279 -18.25 -4.99 -34.34
N ARG A 280 -18.81 -6.20 -34.50
CA ARG A 280 -19.21 -6.69 -35.83
C ARG A 280 -20.27 -5.77 -36.44
N GLU A 281 -20.11 -5.54 -37.73
CA GLU A 281 -21.07 -4.80 -38.55
C GLU A 281 -22.34 -5.65 -38.68
N ARG A 282 -23.39 -5.29 -37.93
CA ARG A 282 -24.71 -5.86 -38.16
C ARG A 282 -25.33 -5.16 -39.36
N ILE A 283 -25.00 -5.70 -40.54
CA ILE A 283 -25.77 -5.53 -41.78
C ILE A 283 -25.73 -4.10 -42.37
N PHE A 284 -25.42 -4.01 -43.66
CA PHE A 284 -25.09 -2.79 -44.42
C PHE A 284 -26.09 -1.61 -44.25
N PHE A 285 -27.38 -1.88 -44.00
CA PHE A 285 -28.43 -0.86 -43.87
C PHE A 285 -28.55 -0.21 -42.49
N PHE A 286 -28.13 -0.86 -41.39
CA PHE A 286 -28.14 -0.24 -40.05
C PHE A 286 -26.97 0.73 -39.85
N ASN A 287 -25.88 0.57 -40.60
CA ASN A 287 -24.70 1.45 -40.57
C ASN A 287 -25.00 2.87 -41.05
N TRP A 288 -25.93 3.04 -41.99
CA TRP A 288 -26.35 4.37 -42.44
C TRP A 288 -27.09 5.15 -41.32
N LEU A 289 -27.86 4.46 -40.48
CA LEU A 289 -28.64 5.07 -39.39
C LEU A 289 -27.82 5.31 -38.11
N ALA A 290 -26.85 4.46 -37.78
CA ALA A 290 -26.04 4.59 -36.57
C ALA A 290 -24.78 5.45 -36.73
N GLY A 291 -24.24 5.56 -37.95
CA GLY A 291 -22.94 6.20 -38.21
C GLY A 291 -21.76 5.50 -37.52
N LYS A 292 -20.53 5.95 -37.81
CA LYS A 292 -19.28 5.38 -37.24
C LYS A 292 -19.10 5.58 -35.73
N LYS A 293 -20.07 6.19 -35.03
CA LYS A 293 -19.96 6.61 -33.62
C LYS A 293 -21.09 5.99 -32.77
N TYR A 294 -21.13 4.66 -32.79
CA TYR A 294 -22.15 3.87 -32.09
C TYR A 294 -21.92 3.78 -30.57
N HIS A 295 -20.79 4.27 -30.06
CA HIS A 295 -20.54 4.45 -28.62
C HIS A 295 -19.68 5.71 -28.39
N GLY A 296 -19.60 6.16 -27.14
CA GLY A 296 -18.69 7.22 -26.72
C GLY A 296 -18.78 7.52 -25.23
N SER A 297 -17.72 8.11 -24.69
CA SER A 297 -17.59 8.45 -23.28
C SER A 297 -17.33 9.94 -23.10
N GLY A 298 -17.95 10.54 -22.08
CA GLY A 298 -17.57 11.83 -21.50
C GLY A 298 -17.01 11.59 -20.10
N GLY A 299 -16.00 12.36 -19.73
CA GLY A 299 -15.25 12.16 -18.48
C GLY A 299 -13.95 11.37 -18.63
N ALA A 300 -13.20 11.30 -17.53
CA ALA A 300 -11.94 10.56 -17.42
C ALA A 300 -12.14 9.13 -16.84
N ASN A 301 -11.06 8.41 -16.54
CA ASN A 301 -11.06 7.11 -15.85
C ASN A 301 -11.75 5.96 -16.61
N TRP A 302 -11.41 5.82 -17.89
CA TRP A 302 -11.83 4.69 -18.70
C TRP A 302 -10.81 4.37 -19.79
N PHE A 303 -10.87 3.15 -20.29
CA PHE A 303 -10.17 2.69 -21.48
C PHE A 303 -11.04 1.67 -22.22
N ASP A 304 -10.72 1.43 -23.49
CA ASP A 304 -11.38 0.41 -24.29
C ASP A 304 -10.39 -0.48 -25.03
N ILE A 305 -10.78 -1.72 -25.26
CA ILE A 305 -9.98 -2.75 -25.91
C ILE A 305 -10.85 -3.43 -26.98
N LEU A 306 -10.29 -3.60 -28.17
CA LEU A 306 -10.93 -4.36 -29.25
C LEU A 306 -10.30 -5.75 -29.34
N THR A 307 -11.07 -6.79 -29.04
CA THR A 307 -10.59 -8.18 -29.11
C THR A 307 -10.45 -8.66 -30.55
N LYS A 308 -9.68 -9.74 -30.75
CA LYS A 308 -9.56 -10.43 -32.04
C LYS A 308 -10.93 -10.88 -32.61
N ASN A 309 -11.88 -11.19 -31.74
CA ASN A 309 -13.24 -11.61 -32.11
C ASN A 309 -14.18 -10.46 -32.50
N LYS A 310 -13.65 -9.23 -32.59
CA LYS A 310 -14.41 -7.99 -32.83
C LYS A 310 -15.44 -7.77 -31.71
N ILE A 311 -14.99 -7.92 -30.47
CA ILE A 311 -15.74 -7.51 -29.28
C ILE A 311 -15.06 -6.26 -28.74
N LYS A 312 -15.83 -5.20 -28.53
CA LYS A 312 -15.35 -4.01 -27.85
C LYS A 312 -15.65 -4.18 -26.36
N VAL A 313 -14.62 -4.11 -25.54
CA VAL A 313 -14.69 -4.10 -24.08
C VAL A 313 -14.35 -2.69 -23.62
N VAL A 314 -15.26 -2.07 -22.87
CA VAL A 314 -15.07 -0.73 -22.29
C VAL A 314 -15.05 -0.86 -20.77
N VAL A 315 -13.93 -0.51 -20.18
CA VAL A 315 -13.69 -0.54 -18.73
C VAL A 315 -13.65 0.90 -18.23
N SER A 316 -14.40 1.19 -17.18
CA SER A 316 -14.33 2.47 -16.47
C SER A 316 -14.29 2.22 -14.97
N PHE A 317 -13.72 3.18 -14.24
CA PHE A 317 -13.36 2.96 -12.85
C PHE A 317 -13.46 4.23 -11.99
N CYS A 318 -13.54 4.04 -10.68
CA CYS A 318 -13.53 5.11 -9.68
C CYS A 318 -12.92 4.59 -8.37
N ILE A 319 -12.12 5.44 -7.72
CA ILE A 319 -11.62 5.21 -6.36
C ILE A 319 -12.53 6.00 -5.41
N ASP A 320 -13.02 5.35 -4.36
CA ASP A 320 -13.92 5.96 -3.37
C ASP A 320 -15.16 6.64 -4.00
N PRO A 321 -16.04 5.86 -4.67
CA PRO A 321 -17.15 6.42 -5.43
C PRO A 321 -18.19 7.07 -4.52
N LYS A 322 -18.55 8.32 -4.83
CA LYS A 322 -19.58 9.08 -4.11
C LYS A 322 -20.99 8.78 -4.62
N PRO A 323 -22.03 8.85 -3.78
CA PRO A 323 -23.41 8.64 -4.23
C PRO A 323 -23.82 9.63 -5.34
N ILE A 324 -24.59 9.16 -6.30
CA ILE A 324 -25.13 9.96 -7.41
C ILE A 324 -26.66 10.08 -7.31
N ASN A 325 -27.18 11.22 -7.76
CA ASN A 325 -28.62 11.43 -7.79
C ASN A 325 -29.26 10.74 -9.00
N LYS A 326 -29.67 9.48 -8.82
CA LYS A 326 -30.26 8.65 -9.89
C LYS A 326 -31.55 9.22 -10.46
N SER A 327 -32.42 9.82 -9.65
CA SER A 327 -33.67 10.41 -10.14
C SER A 327 -33.39 11.61 -11.04
N GLN A 328 -32.47 12.49 -10.62
CA GLN A 328 -32.03 13.60 -11.45
C GLN A 328 -31.40 13.12 -12.77
N ILE A 329 -30.59 12.06 -12.74
CA ILE A 329 -30.02 11.45 -13.94
C ILE A 329 -31.14 10.97 -14.88
N GLN A 330 -32.13 10.25 -14.35
CA GLN A 330 -33.25 9.75 -15.13
C GLN A 330 -34.07 10.88 -15.74
N ASP A 331 -34.42 11.90 -14.95
CA ASP A 331 -35.16 13.08 -15.41
C ASP A 331 -34.44 13.79 -16.56
N GLN A 332 -33.11 13.95 -16.44
CA GLN A 332 -32.30 14.57 -17.50
C GLN A 332 -32.24 13.72 -18.76
N ILE A 333 -32.18 12.40 -18.62
CA ILE A 333 -32.21 11.48 -19.77
C ILE A 333 -33.56 11.51 -20.49
N GLU A 334 -34.67 11.66 -19.76
CA GLU A 334 -36.01 11.76 -20.35
C GLU A 334 -36.23 13.11 -21.05
N GLN A 335 -35.70 14.20 -20.47
CA GLN A 335 -35.73 15.55 -21.06
C GLN A 335 -34.83 15.65 -22.31
N GLN A 336 -33.61 15.12 -22.22
CA GLN A 336 -32.74 14.99 -23.37
C GLN A 336 -33.28 13.88 -24.25
N LYS A 337 -34.08 14.24 -25.26
CA LYS A 337 -34.37 13.33 -26.38
C LYS A 337 -33.01 12.86 -26.91
N LEU A 338 -32.55 11.65 -26.54
CA LEU A 338 -31.21 11.09 -26.80
C LEU A 338 -30.99 10.90 -28.31
N LYS A 339 -30.87 11.98 -29.07
CA LYS A 339 -30.87 11.97 -30.53
C LYS A 339 -29.44 11.97 -31.06
N GLY A 340 -29.17 11.07 -32.00
CA GLY A 340 -27.96 11.09 -32.81
C GLY A 340 -26.80 10.25 -32.25
N ASN A 341 -25.60 10.74 -32.50
CA ASN A 341 -24.29 10.16 -32.18
C ASN A 341 -24.10 9.94 -30.67
N MET A 342 -23.75 8.72 -30.25
CA MET A 342 -23.60 8.37 -28.82
C MET A 342 -22.47 9.14 -28.12
N MET A 343 -21.42 9.52 -28.84
CA MET A 343 -20.39 10.42 -28.30
C MET A 343 -20.98 11.79 -27.92
N ALA A 344 -21.86 12.35 -28.76
CA ALA A 344 -22.49 13.63 -28.45
C ALA A 344 -23.44 13.53 -27.26
N VAL A 345 -24.13 12.39 -27.12
CA VAL A 345 -24.97 12.08 -25.94
C VAL A 345 -24.11 12.05 -24.68
N ALA A 346 -23.03 11.27 -24.69
CA ALA A 346 -22.13 11.13 -23.54
C ALA A 346 -21.54 12.49 -23.10
N LEU A 347 -21.02 13.28 -24.05
CA LEU A 347 -20.49 14.62 -23.77
C LEU A 347 -21.56 15.60 -23.25
N SER A 348 -22.79 15.51 -23.74
CA SER A 348 -23.88 16.40 -23.30
C SER A 348 -24.34 16.09 -21.88
N LEU A 349 -24.42 14.80 -21.52
CA LEU A 349 -24.76 14.37 -20.17
C LEU A 349 -23.60 14.63 -19.19
N ASN A 350 -22.34 14.40 -19.58
CA ASN A 350 -21.19 14.75 -18.75
C ASN A 350 -21.10 16.27 -18.47
N LYS A 351 -21.51 17.14 -19.41
CA LYS A 351 -21.64 18.58 -19.13
C LYS A 351 -22.67 18.92 -18.04
N ILE A 352 -23.73 18.13 -17.92
CA ILE A 352 -24.75 18.29 -16.86
C ILE A 352 -24.25 17.69 -15.54
N PHE A 353 -23.51 16.59 -15.63
CA PHE A 353 -22.93 15.86 -14.51
C PHE A 353 -21.39 15.91 -14.59
N PRO A 354 -20.75 17.07 -14.37
CA PRO A 354 -19.32 17.27 -14.63
C PRO A 354 -18.38 16.45 -13.74
N ASN A 355 -18.92 15.84 -12.67
CA ASN A 355 -18.18 14.96 -11.76
C ASN A 355 -18.48 13.48 -12.03
N CYS A 356 -19.08 13.13 -13.16
CA CYS A 356 -19.48 11.77 -13.50
C CYS A 356 -18.98 11.37 -14.89
N LEU A 357 -18.37 10.19 -14.97
CA LEU A 357 -18.16 9.53 -16.24
C LEU A 357 -19.53 9.16 -16.79
N VAL A 358 -19.71 9.43 -18.08
CA VAL A 358 -20.88 8.97 -18.83
C VAL A 358 -20.40 8.17 -20.03
N HIS A 359 -20.77 6.90 -20.11
CA HIS A 359 -20.57 6.08 -21.29
C HIS A 359 -21.93 5.75 -21.93
N ALA A 360 -22.04 6.00 -23.23
CA ALA A 360 -23.24 5.75 -24.01
C ALA A 360 -22.96 4.75 -25.13
N VAL A 361 -23.85 3.77 -25.30
CA VAL A 361 -23.78 2.77 -26.38
C VAL A 361 -25.10 2.69 -27.10
N SER A 362 -25.08 2.62 -28.43
CA SER A 362 -26.28 2.59 -29.26
C SER A 362 -27.15 1.36 -28.98
N HIS A 363 -28.47 1.53 -29.00
CA HIS A 363 -29.43 0.43 -28.81
C HIS A 363 -29.36 -0.68 -29.87
N TYR A 364 -28.68 -0.44 -31.01
CA TYR A 364 -28.43 -1.46 -32.03
C TYR A 364 -27.35 -2.48 -31.63
N LYS A 365 -26.66 -2.25 -30.51
CA LYS A 365 -25.67 -3.16 -29.95
C LYS A 365 -26.28 -3.94 -28.78
N ALA A 366 -26.01 -5.24 -28.73
CA ALA A 366 -26.28 -6.04 -27.54
C ALA A 366 -25.14 -5.78 -26.55
N VAL A 367 -25.44 -5.05 -25.48
CA VAL A 367 -24.48 -4.70 -24.43
C VAL A 367 -24.66 -5.64 -23.26
N VAL A 368 -23.58 -6.30 -22.87
CA VAL A 368 -23.45 -6.96 -21.57
C VAL A 368 -22.72 -6.00 -20.64
N GLU A 369 -23.22 -5.88 -19.42
CA GLU A 369 -22.67 -5.00 -18.40
C GLU A 369 -22.51 -5.74 -17.08
N THR A 370 -21.44 -5.43 -16.35
CA THR A 370 -21.21 -5.89 -14.97
C THR A 370 -20.35 -4.88 -14.23
N ASN A 371 -20.51 -4.78 -12.90
CA ASN A 371 -19.78 -3.81 -12.07
C ASN A 371 -19.75 -4.26 -10.60
N ASN A 372 -18.88 -3.65 -9.78
CA ASN A 372 -18.83 -3.79 -8.32
C ASN A 372 -19.08 -2.48 -7.57
N PHE A 373 -19.70 -1.49 -8.22
CA PHE A 373 -20.03 -0.24 -7.54
C PHE A 373 -21.13 -0.48 -6.50
N ARG A 374 -21.12 0.34 -5.44
CA ARG A 374 -22.28 0.44 -4.55
C ARG A 374 -23.50 0.89 -5.34
N GLU A 375 -24.66 0.40 -4.94
CA GLU A 375 -25.91 0.68 -5.64
C GLU A 375 -26.15 2.18 -5.80
N ASP A 376 -25.92 3.00 -4.77
CA ASP A 376 -26.13 4.45 -4.79
C ASP A 376 -25.10 5.24 -5.61
N CYS A 377 -24.00 4.61 -6.04
CA CYS A 377 -22.91 5.25 -6.78
C CYS A 377 -22.89 4.90 -8.27
N TYR A 378 -23.83 4.10 -8.76
CA TYR A 378 -23.82 3.60 -10.14
C TYR A 378 -25.19 3.60 -10.79
N TYR A 379 -25.24 4.10 -12.01
CA TYR A 379 -26.43 4.09 -12.85
C TYR A 379 -26.13 3.33 -14.14
N TYR A 380 -26.94 2.30 -14.41
CA TYR A 380 -27.00 1.64 -15.71
C TYR A 380 -28.45 1.56 -16.17
N GLY A 381 -28.72 2.03 -17.38
CA GLY A 381 -30.07 2.13 -17.93
C GLY A 381 -30.14 1.82 -19.41
N LYS A 382 -31.11 0.99 -19.81
CA LYS A 382 -31.48 0.79 -21.21
C LYS A 382 -32.60 1.78 -21.58
N HIS A 383 -32.29 2.73 -22.45
CA HIS A 383 -33.23 3.72 -22.95
C HIS A 383 -33.58 3.45 -24.42
N LYS A 384 -34.64 4.10 -24.91
CA LYS A 384 -35.17 3.93 -26.27
C LYS A 384 -34.10 3.99 -27.37
N ARG A 385 -33.01 4.74 -27.18
CA ARG A 385 -31.99 5.00 -28.19
C ARG A 385 -30.58 4.53 -27.83
N GLY A 386 -30.35 4.09 -26.59
CA GLY A 386 -29.04 3.64 -26.16
C GLY A 386 -29.03 3.12 -24.73
N TYR A 387 -27.92 2.48 -24.40
CA TYR A 387 -27.52 2.11 -23.05
C TYR A 387 -26.68 3.25 -22.48
N LEU A 388 -26.93 3.59 -21.22
CA LEU A 388 -26.17 4.59 -20.48
C LEU A 388 -25.58 3.95 -19.24
N CYS A 389 -24.30 4.25 -19.00
CA CYS A 389 -23.57 3.91 -17.80
C CYS A 389 -23.01 5.21 -17.21
N ILE A 390 -23.36 5.52 -15.97
CA ILE A 390 -22.97 6.76 -15.30
C ILE A 390 -22.48 6.44 -13.89
N HIS A 391 -21.29 6.94 -13.54
CA HIS A 391 -20.72 6.83 -12.21
C HIS A 391 -19.80 8.02 -11.93
N PRO A 392 -19.47 8.33 -10.65
CA PRO A 392 -18.56 9.41 -10.31
C PRO A 392 -17.17 9.28 -10.96
N GLU A 393 -16.53 10.42 -11.21
CA GLU A 393 -15.14 10.49 -11.66
C GLU A 393 -14.13 10.66 -10.52
N ALA A 394 -14.58 11.04 -9.32
CA ALA A 394 -13.70 11.58 -8.28
C ALA A 394 -12.43 10.73 -8.08
N CYS A 395 -11.29 11.31 -8.49
CA CYS A 395 -9.93 10.86 -8.24
C CYS A 395 -9.29 11.89 -7.32
N LYS A 396 -9.26 11.60 -6.02
CA LYS A 396 -8.11 11.89 -5.16
C LYS A 396 -8.03 10.76 -4.17
N ALA A 397 -7.05 9.87 -4.35
CA ALA A 397 -6.44 9.23 -3.18
C ALA A 397 -6.08 10.37 -2.22
N ALA A 398 -6.45 10.26 -0.96
CA ALA A 398 -6.15 11.24 0.06
C ALA A 398 -4.62 11.29 0.30
N ALA A 399 -3.90 11.94 -0.59
CA ALA A 399 -2.52 12.34 -0.38
C ALA A 399 -2.52 13.77 0.20
N THR A 400 -2.70 13.91 1.51
CA THR A 400 -2.04 14.95 2.32
C THR A 400 -2.14 14.58 3.81
N LEU A 401 -1.12 13.90 4.33
CA LEU A 401 -0.69 14.15 5.71
C LEU A 401 -0.08 15.56 5.67
N GLU A 402 -0.81 16.56 6.15
CA GLU A 402 -0.23 17.87 6.41
C GLU A 402 0.93 17.69 7.39
N THR A 403 2.09 18.12 6.94
CA THR A 403 3.34 18.26 7.67
C THR A 403 3.13 19.19 8.86
N LEU A 404 2.94 18.61 10.05
CA LEU A 404 3.31 19.29 11.30
C LEU A 404 4.83 19.16 11.48
N GLY A 405 5.55 19.92 10.65
CA GLY A 405 6.97 20.19 10.80
C GLY A 405 7.14 21.57 11.42
N ASP A 406 7.64 21.54 12.66
CA ASP A 406 8.53 22.54 13.23
C ASP A 406 7.95 23.86 13.76
N SER A 407 8.13 24.05 15.06
CA SER A 407 7.89 25.30 15.76
C SER A 407 9.17 25.71 16.46
N SER A 408 9.90 26.63 15.85
CA SER A 408 10.62 27.69 16.57
C SER A 408 10.82 28.92 15.67
N PRO A 409 10.84 30.12 16.27
CA PRO A 409 10.26 31.30 15.63
C PRO A 409 11.35 32.23 15.09
N ASN A 410 11.11 32.84 13.92
CA ASN A 410 11.36 34.27 13.74
C ASN A 410 10.89 34.82 12.38
N ARG A 411 10.31 36.03 12.48
CA ARG A 411 10.27 37.12 11.47
C ARG A 411 9.09 37.19 10.49
N ILE A 412 8.00 37.79 10.99
CA ILE A 412 7.22 38.94 10.45
C ILE A 412 7.48 39.32 8.96
N THR A 413 6.45 39.23 8.10
CA THR A 413 5.70 40.39 7.54
C THR A 413 4.49 39.95 6.68
N SER A 414 3.30 40.43 7.09
CA SER A 414 2.11 40.85 6.32
C SER A 414 1.66 40.08 5.05
N ASN A 415 0.47 39.46 5.12
CA ASN A 415 -0.72 40.08 4.53
C ASN A 415 -2.02 39.42 5.05
N ALA A 416 -2.96 40.27 5.43
CA ALA A 416 -4.19 39.94 6.13
C ALA A 416 -5.35 39.81 5.13
N SER A 417 -5.92 38.61 5.01
CA SER A 417 -7.32 38.42 4.58
C SER A 417 -7.78 36.98 4.83
N CYS A 418 -7.73 36.49 6.08
CA CYS A 418 -8.42 35.25 6.45
C CYS A 418 -8.57 35.13 7.98
N SER A 419 -9.35 36.02 8.60
CA SER A 419 -9.60 35.95 10.05
C SER A 419 -11.06 36.00 10.47
N HIS A 420 -12.01 35.72 9.55
CA HIS A 420 -13.44 35.69 9.91
C HIS A 420 -14.09 34.29 9.87
N SER A 421 -13.49 33.28 9.22
CA SER A 421 -14.04 31.90 9.24
C SER A 421 -13.54 31.03 10.40
N PHE A 422 -12.41 31.37 11.03
CA PHE A 422 -11.84 30.57 12.13
C PHE A 422 -12.51 30.84 13.49
N SER A 423 -12.98 32.07 13.73
CA SER A 423 -13.63 32.45 14.99
C SER A 423 -15.02 31.84 15.15
N LEU A 424 -15.73 31.58 14.05
CA LEU A 424 -17.03 30.91 14.06
C LEU A 424 -16.90 29.40 14.38
N CYS A 425 -15.87 28.74 13.86
CA CYS A 425 -15.64 27.31 14.07
C CYS A 425 -15.21 26.98 15.52
N ILE A 426 -14.39 27.84 16.15
CA ILE A 426 -13.99 27.66 17.56
C ILE A 426 -15.15 27.97 18.53
N ALA A 427 -16.05 28.90 18.19
CA ALA A 427 -17.24 29.17 18.99
C ALA A 427 -18.22 27.97 19.00
N GLU A 428 -18.37 27.29 17.86
CA GLU A 428 -19.24 26.12 17.71
C GLU A 428 -18.71 24.89 18.45
N ILE A 429 -17.38 24.69 18.46
CA ILE A 429 -16.73 23.59 19.21
C ILE A 429 -16.80 23.82 20.72
N LYS A 430 -16.65 25.08 21.19
CA LYS A 430 -16.81 25.41 22.62
C LYS A 430 -18.24 25.24 23.11
N ASN A 431 -19.26 25.47 22.27
CA ASN A 431 -20.65 25.27 22.65
C ASN A 431 -21.04 23.78 22.72
N ARG A 432 -20.61 22.95 21.75
CA ARG A 432 -20.85 21.49 21.79
C ARG A 432 -20.20 20.80 22.99
N ASN A 433 -19.02 21.25 23.40
CA ASN A 433 -18.35 20.71 24.60
C ASN A 433 -19.00 21.16 25.92
N ARG A 434 -19.73 22.28 25.95
CA ARG A 434 -20.52 22.71 27.12
C ARG A 434 -21.79 21.88 27.27
N GLU A 435 -22.50 21.60 26.18
CA GLU A 435 -23.71 20.77 26.18
C GLU A 435 -23.40 19.29 26.53
N ALA A 436 -22.26 18.76 26.06
CA ALA A 436 -21.82 17.41 26.42
C ALA A 436 -21.41 17.27 27.90
N LYS A 437 -20.98 18.35 28.55
CA LYS A 437 -20.64 18.36 29.98
C LYS A 437 -21.86 18.49 30.89
N ILE A 438 -22.92 19.14 30.43
CA ILE A 438 -24.19 19.27 31.18
C ILE A 438 -24.99 17.96 31.14
N LYS A 439 -24.96 17.20 30.03
CA LYS A 439 -25.62 15.88 29.94
C LYS A 439 -24.95 14.74 30.73
N LYS A 440 -23.77 14.95 31.31
CA LYS A 440 -23.10 13.98 32.19
C LYS A 440 -23.35 14.19 33.69
N ASN A 441 -24.03 15.28 34.07
CA ASN A 441 -24.31 15.65 35.45
C ASN A 441 -25.81 15.84 35.74
N CYS A 442 -26.70 15.25 34.93
CA CYS A 442 -28.13 15.09 35.24
C CYS A 442 -28.49 13.61 35.25
#